data_AF-M0DD55-F1
#
_entry.id   AF-M0DD55-F1
#
_cell.length_a   1.000
_cell.length_b   1.000
_cell.length_c   1.000
_cell.angle_alpha   90.00
_cell.angle_beta   90.00
_cell.angle_gamma   90.00
#
_symmetry.space_group_name_H-M   'P 1'
#
loop_
_entity.id
_entity.type
_entity.pdbx_description
1 polymer ?
#
loop_
_entity_poly.entity_id
_entity_poly.type
_entity_poly.pdbx_seq_one_letter_code
_entity_poly.pdbx_strand_id
1 'polypeptide(L)'
;MPNRASRPLSVRNNVKLREEATREKHEDSTGARRSAPWSSVLREFLTWYNDYRYLHLRFRDPDGNLVRGQMSNSHQPRYRNRYYARIKALERQAIAQFDDLYVTMLSLTGSMQNANGGWRAPADHLRDVVSSWRPDRGRGVYHALRDSLSAANDVTRWEYAIVTEHHANGYGHIHVAVFTDGPVDQETFRPAVNAHVRKCDIAGAEAHQVTGDGGVVSVSRVNPDLDPDDYDGSNEVGNLGSYIAEYIGAGDDGGDLLDRELSELIHRAACWATGTQRVRFSTGANELIDDDLAEEPDTDDGEPILVPRPEFDPDADDPGATVGYGAPHEVMNEGWTLDGIGTVDEDGEDVFDPGHEGVIWMNIDDARHLDPPNIQPPPLTSYD
;
A
#
# COMPACT_ATOMS: atom_id res chain seq x y z
N MET A 1 16.95 -10.61 -22.06
CA MET A 1 16.91 -10.13 -20.66
C MET A 1 17.81 -8.91 -20.36
N PRO A 2 19.06 -8.76 -20.86
CA PRO A 2 19.95 -7.65 -20.48
C PRO A 2 19.41 -6.24 -20.81
N ASN A 3 18.56 -6.11 -21.83
CA ASN A 3 18.05 -4.83 -22.31
C ASN A 3 16.93 -4.23 -21.44
N ARG A 4 16.35 -5.02 -20.52
CA ARG A 4 15.37 -4.52 -19.55
C ARG A 4 16.11 -3.89 -18.38
N ALA A 5 17.12 -4.58 -17.81
CA ALA A 5 17.99 -4.22 -16.66
C ALA A 5 18.48 -2.74 -16.62
N SER A 6 18.76 -2.19 -17.79
CA SER A 6 19.33 -0.85 -17.99
C SER A 6 18.30 0.26 -18.20
N ARG A 7 17.00 -0.07 -18.34
CA ARG A 7 15.95 0.94 -18.56
C ARG A 7 15.69 1.75 -17.28
N PRO A 8 15.34 3.04 -17.43
CA PRO A 8 14.96 3.86 -16.30
C PRO A 8 13.71 3.29 -15.62
N LEU A 9 13.61 3.49 -14.30
CA LEU A 9 12.42 3.14 -13.53
C LEU A 9 11.21 3.99 -13.97
N SER A 10 11.42 5.30 -14.20
CA SER A 10 10.44 6.25 -14.71
C SER A 10 11.09 7.26 -15.67
N VAL A 11 10.33 7.81 -16.62
CA VAL A 11 10.76 8.90 -17.50
C VAL A 11 9.90 10.16 -17.37
N ARG A 12 9.01 10.22 -16.37
CA ARG A 12 8.01 11.28 -16.25
C ARG A 12 8.37 12.29 -15.16
N ASN A 13 8.36 13.57 -15.49
CA ASN A 13 8.66 14.64 -14.53
C ASN A 13 7.59 14.91 -13.47
N ASN A 14 6.36 14.41 -13.68
CA ASN A 14 5.29 14.51 -12.70
C ASN A 14 5.34 13.39 -11.64
N VAL A 15 6.37 12.54 -11.68
CA VAL A 15 6.63 11.51 -10.68
C VAL A 15 7.81 11.96 -9.84
N LYS A 16 7.57 12.11 -8.54
CA LYS A 16 8.65 12.22 -7.57
C LYS A 16 9.17 10.82 -7.27
N LEU A 17 10.47 10.68 -7.26
CA LEU A 17 11.15 9.46 -6.87
C LEU A 17 11.91 9.70 -5.57
N ARG A 18 12.11 8.65 -4.78
CA ARG A 18 13.11 8.65 -3.71
C ARG A 18 14.46 9.11 -4.27
N GLU A 19 15.21 9.91 -3.52
CA GLU A 19 16.50 10.42 -3.97
C GLU A 19 17.43 9.30 -4.46
N GLU A 20 17.47 8.19 -3.72
CA GLU A 20 18.24 6.98 -3.99
C GLU A 20 17.85 6.35 -5.36
N ALA A 21 16.62 6.58 -5.82
CA ALA A 21 16.14 6.12 -7.12
C ALA A 21 16.43 7.11 -8.27
N THR A 22 17.20 8.17 -8.02
CA THR A 22 17.59 9.18 -9.03
C THR A 22 19.10 9.25 -9.23
N ARG A 23 19.51 9.91 -10.31
CA ARG A 23 20.91 10.23 -10.61
C ARG A 23 21.01 11.61 -11.20
N GLU A 24 22.12 12.28 -10.96
CA GLU A 24 22.44 13.51 -11.67
C GLU A 24 22.72 13.23 -13.15
N LYS A 25 22.29 14.15 -14.01
CA LYS A 25 22.37 13.98 -15.47
C LYS A 25 23.81 14.18 -15.96
N HIS A 26 24.51 15.17 -15.41
CA HIS A 26 25.92 15.52 -15.64
C HIS A 26 26.51 16.24 -14.42
N GLU A 27 27.83 16.16 -14.21
CA GLU A 27 28.55 16.90 -13.14
C GLU A 27 28.37 18.43 -13.26
N ASP A 28 28.19 18.95 -14.49
CA ASP A 28 28.03 20.38 -14.77
C ASP A 28 26.56 20.88 -14.74
N SER A 29 25.58 19.99 -14.58
CA SER A 29 24.16 20.35 -14.54
C SER A 29 23.65 20.36 -13.10
N THR A 30 23.95 21.43 -12.37
CA THR A 30 23.49 21.60 -10.98
C THR A 30 21.97 21.44 -10.88
N GLY A 31 21.53 20.37 -10.23
CA GLY A 31 20.13 20.11 -9.91
C GLY A 31 19.33 19.30 -10.95
N ALA A 32 19.86 19.00 -12.14
CA ALA A 32 19.13 18.19 -13.13
C ALA A 32 19.26 16.70 -12.81
N ARG A 33 18.15 16.07 -12.43
CA ARG A 33 18.08 14.66 -12.04
C ARG A 33 17.33 13.84 -13.10
N ARG A 34 17.69 12.56 -13.22
CA ARG A 34 17.00 11.54 -14.02
C ARG A 34 16.75 10.30 -13.17
N SER A 35 15.79 9.48 -13.57
CA SER A 35 15.59 8.18 -12.93
C SER A 35 16.84 7.32 -13.06
N ALA A 36 17.19 6.61 -11.99
CA ALA A 36 18.15 5.52 -12.07
C ALA A 36 17.55 4.34 -12.88
N PRO A 37 18.40 3.47 -13.46
CA PRO A 37 17.94 2.21 -14.02
C PRO A 37 17.27 1.35 -12.94
N TRP A 38 16.20 0.62 -13.26
CA TRP A 38 15.51 -0.25 -12.29
C TRP A 38 16.45 -1.29 -11.62
N SER A 39 17.52 -1.76 -12.26
CA SER A 39 18.52 -2.62 -11.59
C SER A 39 19.29 -1.91 -10.47
N SER A 40 19.55 -0.61 -10.64
CA SER A 40 20.16 0.22 -9.60
C SER A 40 19.13 0.52 -8.50
N VAL A 41 17.90 0.86 -8.87
CA VAL A 41 16.82 1.05 -7.89
C VAL A 41 16.57 -0.20 -7.06
N LEU A 42 16.57 -1.38 -7.68
CA LEU A 42 16.45 -2.65 -6.98
C LEU A 42 17.59 -2.85 -5.97
N ARG A 43 18.82 -2.51 -6.34
CA ARG A 43 19.96 -2.55 -5.41
C ARG A 43 19.73 -1.61 -4.23
N GLU A 44 19.39 -0.35 -4.48
CA GLU A 44 19.13 0.62 -3.41
C GLU A 44 17.98 0.17 -2.49
N PHE A 45 16.91 -0.41 -3.06
CA PHE A 45 15.81 -0.99 -2.30
C PHE A 45 16.27 -2.13 -1.40
N LEU A 46 17.09 -3.05 -1.91
CA LEU A 46 17.60 -4.19 -1.13
C LEU A 46 18.60 -3.75 -0.07
N THR A 47 19.46 -2.79 -0.36
CA THR A 47 20.36 -2.16 0.62
C THR A 47 19.53 -1.51 1.73
N TRP A 48 18.59 -0.64 1.37
CA TRP A 48 17.68 0.00 2.33
C TRP A 48 16.94 -1.02 3.19
N TYR A 49 16.41 -2.09 2.59
CA TYR A 49 15.70 -3.13 3.34
C TYR A 49 16.63 -3.87 4.31
N ASN A 50 17.84 -4.19 3.85
CA ASN A 50 18.85 -4.87 4.66
C ASN A 50 19.28 -4.02 5.85
N ASP A 51 19.47 -2.71 5.66
CA ASP A 51 19.85 -1.80 6.75
C ASP A 51 18.68 -1.64 7.72
N TYR A 52 17.46 -1.47 7.19
CA TYR A 52 16.26 -1.28 8.00
C TYR A 52 15.96 -2.45 8.95
N ARG A 53 16.30 -3.69 8.57
CA ARG A 53 15.99 -4.87 9.40
C ARG A 53 16.77 -4.91 10.72
N TYR A 54 17.82 -4.10 10.84
CA TYR A 54 18.63 -3.95 12.05
C TYR A 54 18.25 -2.72 12.88
N LEU A 55 17.25 -1.95 12.42
CA LEU A 55 16.77 -0.77 13.14
C LEU A 55 15.71 -1.16 14.18
N HIS A 56 15.78 -0.52 15.35
CA HIS A 56 14.78 -0.64 16.41
C HIS A 56 14.43 0.73 16.99
N LEU A 57 13.17 0.86 17.38
CA LEU A 57 12.71 1.97 18.20
C LEU A 57 13.21 1.78 19.62
N ARG A 58 13.72 2.85 20.22
CA ARG A 58 14.16 2.90 21.61
C ARG A 58 13.15 3.70 22.41
N PHE A 59 12.67 3.14 23.50
CA PHE A 59 11.75 3.80 24.42
C PHE A 59 12.32 3.81 25.82
N ARG A 60 11.94 4.82 26.61
CA ARG A 60 12.03 4.76 28.07
C ARG A 60 10.66 4.40 28.60
N ASP A 61 10.59 3.35 29.41
CA ASP A 61 9.41 3.04 30.20
C ASP A 61 9.27 4.03 31.38
N PRO A 62 8.13 4.02 32.11
CA PRO A 62 7.91 4.91 33.25
C PRO A 62 8.92 4.77 34.38
N ASP A 63 9.62 3.63 34.47
CA ASP A 63 10.66 3.36 35.47
C ASP A 63 12.06 3.83 34.98
N GLY A 64 12.13 4.40 33.77
CA GLY A 64 13.36 4.89 33.14
C GLY A 64 14.20 3.80 32.44
N ASN A 65 13.70 2.56 32.38
CA ASN A 65 14.40 1.47 31.70
C ASN A 65 14.32 1.63 30.19
N LEU A 66 15.40 1.26 29.50
CA LEU A 66 15.45 1.23 28.05
C LEU A 66 14.73 -0.02 27.54
N VAL A 67 13.66 0.18 26.80
CA VAL A 67 12.91 -0.86 26.09
C VAL A 67 13.10 -0.67 24.59
N ARG A 68 13.24 -1.78 23.86
CA ARG A 68 13.42 -1.75 22.40
C ARG A 68 12.22 -2.37 21.72
N GLY A 69 11.62 -1.65 20.77
CA GLY A 69 10.61 -2.15 19.86
C GLY A 69 11.23 -2.36 18.48
N GLN A 70 10.97 -3.48 17.82
CA GLN A 70 11.48 -3.66 16.46
C GLN A 70 10.79 -2.69 15.49
N MET A 71 11.57 -2.06 14.62
CA MET A 71 11.02 -1.14 13.64
C MET A 71 10.52 -1.94 12.43
N SER A 72 9.23 -1.78 12.09
CA SER A 72 8.61 -2.51 10.99
C SER A 72 8.40 -1.64 9.76
N ASN A 73 8.66 -2.18 8.56
CA ASN A 73 8.28 -1.53 7.31
C ASN A 73 7.30 -2.38 6.49
N SER A 74 6.62 -1.73 5.55
CA SER A 74 5.56 -2.33 4.72
C SER A 74 6.03 -3.44 3.78
N HIS A 75 7.34 -3.69 3.67
CA HIS A 75 7.91 -4.75 2.85
C HIS A 75 8.30 -6.00 3.66
N GLN A 76 8.31 -5.92 4.99
CA GLN A 76 8.66 -7.05 5.88
C GLN A 76 7.48 -8.03 6.06
N PRO A 77 7.77 -9.32 6.34
CA PRO A 77 6.75 -10.34 6.59
C PRO A 77 5.77 -10.01 7.74
N ARG A 78 6.20 -9.28 8.77
CA ARG A 78 5.29 -8.91 9.88
C ARG A 78 4.24 -7.90 9.47
N TYR A 79 4.57 -6.97 8.59
CA TYR A 79 3.61 -5.99 8.11
C TYR A 79 2.54 -6.67 7.23
N ARG A 80 2.90 -7.75 6.55
CA ARG A 80 1.94 -8.64 5.89
C ARG A 80 0.95 -9.25 6.88
N ASN A 81 1.41 -9.74 8.03
CA ASN A 81 0.50 -10.24 9.09
C ASN A 81 -0.45 -9.15 9.59
N ARG A 82 0.01 -7.89 9.66
CA ARG A 82 -0.86 -6.75 9.97
C ARG A 82 -1.93 -6.55 8.90
N TYR A 83 -1.60 -6.62 7.62
CA TYR A 83 -2.62 -6.56 6.56
C TYR A 83 -3.59 -7.73 6.64
N TYR A 84 -3.10 -8.95 6.89
CA TYR A 84 -3.94 -10.12 7.08
C TYR A 84 -4.93 -9.94 8.23
N ALA A 85 -4.44 -9.52 9.39
CA ALA A 85 -5.27 -9.25 10.57
C ALA A 85 -6.35 -8.20 10.26
N ARG A 86 -6.00 -7.12 9.55
CA ARG A 86 -6.95 -6.09 9.12
C ARG A 86 -8.02 -6.63 8.17
N ILE A 87 -7.69 -7.53 7.24
CA ILE A 87 -8.70 -8.15 6.37
C ILE A 87 -9.61 -9.07 7.19
N LYS A 88 -9.07 -9.83 8.14
CA LYS A 88 -9.88 -10.68 9.02
C LYS A 88 -10.82 -9.86 9.90
N ALA A 89 -10.37 -8.69 10.38
CA ALA A 89 -11.22 -7.73 11.09
C ALA A 89 -12.37 -7.23 10.19
N LEU A 90 -12.03 -6.78 8.97
CA LEU A 90 -13.02 -6.36 7.98
C LEU A 90 -14.03 -7.47 7.65
N GLU A 91 -13.56 -8.70 7.45
CA GLU A 91 -14.41 -9.86 7.18
C GLU A 91 -15.38 -10.13 8.32
N ARG A 92 -14.92 -10.15 9.58
CA ARG A 92 -15.78 -10.37 10.74
C ARG A 92 -16.89 -9.33 10.83
N GLN A 93 -16.53 -8.05 10.68
CA GLN A 93 -17.49 -6.96 10.78
C GLN A 93 -18.42 -6.91 9.56
N ALA A 94 -17.93 -7.23 8.36
CA ALA A 94 -18.79 -7.37 7.18
C ALA A 94 -19.80 -8.51 7.36
N ILE A 95 -19.39 -9.68 7.85
CA ILE A 95 -20.29 -10.81 8.15
C ILE A 95 -21.30 -10.43 9.24
N ALA A 96 -20.87 -9.68 10.26
CA ALA A 96 -21.75 -9.28 11.36
C ALA A 96 -22.79 -8.21 10.95
N GLN A 97 -22.45 -7.34 10.00
CA GLN A 97 -23.26 -6.15 9.68
C GLN A 97 -23.99 -6.21 8.33
N PHE A 98 -23.57 -7.08 7.40
CA PHE A 98 -24.17 -7.17 6.06
C PHE A 98 -25.11 -8.38 6.03
N ASP A 99 -26.32 -8.18 5.51
CA ASP A 99 -27.36 -9.21 5.49
C ASP A 99 -27.12 -10.24 4.38
N ASP A 100 -26.54 -9.82 3.24
CA ASP A 100 -26.24 -10.69 2.10
C ASP A 100 -24.88 -10.33 1.47
N LEU A 101 -23.81 -10.80 2.10
CA LEU A 101 -22.44 -10.43 1.72
C LEU A 101 -21.97 -11.11 0.42
N TYR A 102 -21.56 -10.29 -0.54
CA TYR A 102 -20.84 -10.70 -1.74
C TYR A 102 -19.44 -10.07 -1.77
N VAL A 103 -18.47 -10.80 -2.33
CA VAL A 103 -17.16 -10.29 -2.69
C VAL A 103 -16.98 -10.32 -4.20
N THR A 104 -16.54 -9.21 -4.76
CA THR A 104 -16.13 -9.10 -6.16
C THR A 104 -14.66 -8.75 -6.26
N MET A 105 -13.90 -9.47 -7.07
CA MET A 105 -12.53 -9.09 -7.41
C MET A 105 -12.47 -8.48 -8.81
N LEU A 106 -11.96 -7.24 -8.90
CA LEU A 106 -11.61 -6.61 -10.17
C LEU A 106 -10.10 -6.65 -10.38
N SER A 107 -9.64 -7.22 -11.48
CA SER A 107 -8.22 -7.30 -11.84
C SER A 107 -7.90 -6.33 -12.98
N LEU A 108 -7.23 -5.22 -12.69
CA LEU A 108 -6.98 -4.15 -13.66
C LEU A 108 -5.49 -4.00 -13.95
N THR A 109 -5.12 -4.01 -15.23
CA THR A 109 -3.72 -4.01 -15.66
C THR A 109 -3.50 -3.20 -16.95
N GLY A 110 -2.27 -3.14 -17.42
CA GLY A 110 -1.91 -2.46 -18.66
C GLY A 110 -0.79 -3.17 -19.40
N SER A 111 -0.67 -2.85 -20.69
CA SER A 111 0.42 -3.34 -21.52
C SER A 111 1.78 -2.92 -20.96
N MET A 112 2.63 -3.91 -20.74
CA MET A 112 4.03 -3.73 -20.34
C MET A 112 4.94 -3.24 -21.48
N GLN A 113 4.40 -3.07 -22.69
CA GLN A 113 5.14 -2.59 -23.84
C GLN A 113 4.96 -1.07 -24.02
N ASN A 114 6.02 -0.41 -24.49
CA ASN A 114 5.99 0.98 -24.92
C ASN A 114 5.70 1.07 -26.44
N ALA A 115 5.42 2.26 -26.96
CA ALA A 115 5.07 2.43 -28.38
C ALA A 115 6.23 2.12 -29.35
N ASN A 116 7.46 2.02 -28.84
CA ASN A 116 8.64 1.65 -29.62
C ASN A 116 8.87 0.12 -29.65
N GLY A 117 7.93 -0.69 -29.15
CA GLY A 117 8.04 -2.15 -29.07
C GLY A 117 8.99 -2.65 -27.98
N GLY A 118 9.46 -1.77 -27.11
CA GLY A 118 10.29 -2.08 -25.95
C GLY A 118 9.47 -2.22 -24.66
N TRP A 119 10.17 -2.47 -23.56
CA TRP A 119 9.58 -2.55 -22.23
C TRP A 119 9.22 -1.15 -21.69
N ARG A 120 8.02 -0.97 -21.16
CA ARG A 120 7.59 0.25 -20.47
C ARG A 120 8.42 0.49 -19.21
N ALA A 121 8.69 1.72 -18.82
CA ALA A 121 9.28 2.02 -17.52
C ALA A 121 8.33 1.52 -16.39
N PRO A 122 8.79 0.67 -15.46
CA PRO A 122 7.88 -0.05 -14.54
C PRO A 122 7.15 0.87 -13.56
N ALA A 123 7.74 1.97 -13.11
CA ALA A 123 7.02 2.94 -12.27
C ALA A 123 5.97 3.71 -13.07
N ASP A 124 6.24 4.03 -14.35
CA ASP A 124 5.27 4.72 -15.21
C ASP A 124 4.09 3.81 -15.56
N HIS A 125 4.35 2.53 -15.80
CA HIS A 125 3.32 1.50 -15.97
C HIS A 125 2.45 1.38 -14.71
N LEU A 126 3.05 1.15 -13.54
CA LEU A 126 2.34 1.03 -12.28
C LEU A 126 1.49 2.28 -12.02
N ARG A 127 2.03 3.47 -12.30
CA ARG A 127 1.31 4.73 -12.16
C ARG A 127 0.12 4.81 -13.11
N ASP A 128 0.27 4.44 -14.37
CA ASP A 128 -0.84 4.42 -15.34
C ASP A 128 -1.99 3.56 -14.83
N VAL A 129 -1.69 2.35 -14.37
CA VAL A 129 -2.69 1.43 -13.81
C VAL A 129 -3.35 2.01 -12.56
N VAL A 130 -2.57 2.41 -11.55
CA VAL A 130 -3.09 2.91 -10.26
C VAL A 130 -3.88 4.21 -10.42
N SER A 131 -3.41 5.13 -11.26
CA SER A 131 -4.05 6.44 -11.45
C SER A 131 -5.41 6.38 -12.14
N SER A 132 -5.70 5.29 -12.86
CA SER A 132 -7.03 5.07 -13.44
C SER A 132 -8.15 5.01 -12.38
N TRP A 133 -7.83 4.61 -11.15
CA TRP A 133 -8.79 4.50 -10.04
C TRP A 133 -9.45 5.85 -9.73
N ARG A 134 -8.60 6.85 -9.49
CA ARG A 134 -8.97 8.25 -9.24
C ARG A 134 -7.96 9.15 -9.96
N PRO A 135 -8.16 9.44 -11.26
CA PRO A 135 -7.23 10.24 -12.03
C PRO A 135 -7.29 11.71 -11.58
N ASP A 136 -6.20 12.43 -11.80
CA ASP A 136 -6.11 13.87 -11.46
C ASP A 136 -7.18 14.72 -12.18
N ARG A 137 -7.73 14.23 -13.30
CA ARG A 137 -8.78 14.88 -14.08
C ARG A 137 -9.90 13.92 -14.46
N GLY A 138 -11.12 14.34 -14.13
CA GLY A 138 -12.36 13.65 -14.52
C GLY A 138 -12.69 12.43 -13.67
N ARG A 139 -13.60 11.60 -14.17
CA ARG A 139 -14.14 10.43 -13.45
C ARG A 139 -13.36 9.16 -13.78
N GLY A 140 -12.77 8.53 -12.77
CA GLY A 140 -12.05 7.23 -12.85
C GLY A 140 -12.90 6.01 -12.50
N VAL A 141 -12.24 4.87 -12.31
CA VAL A 141 -12.87 3.58 -11.95
C VAL A 141 -13.74 3.71 -10.70
N TYR A 142 -13.25 4.36 -9.64
CA TYR A 142 -14.00 4.57 -8.39
C TYR A 142 -15.38 5.21 -8.65
N HIS A 143 -15.42 6.20 -9.53
CA HIS A 143 -16.65 6.95 -9.78
C HIS A 143 -17.65 6.15 -10.60
N ALA A 144 -17.18 5.30 -11.51
CA ALA A 144 -18.03 4.42 -12.30
C ALA A 144 -18.54 3.27 -11.43
N LEU A 145 -17.69 2.71 -10.57
CA LEU A 145 -18.07 1.69 -9.59
C LEU A 145 -19.16 2.20 -8.64
N ARG A 146 -18.95 3.38 -8.04
CA ARG A 146 -19.95 3.99 -7.17
C ARG A 146 -21.29 4.19 -7.89
N ASP A 147 -21.27 4.73 -9.11
CA ASP A 147 -22.52 4.95 -9.86
C ASP A 147 -23.21 3.63 -10.23
N SER A 148 -22.47 2.58 -10.60
CA SER A 148 -23.01 1.24 -10.84
C SER A 148 -23.70 0.68 -9.60
N LEU A 149 -23.02 0.69 -8.46
CA LEU A 149 -23.54 0.11 -7.22
C LEU A 149 -24.68 0.94 -6.64
N SER A 150 -24.64 2.27 -6.77
CA SER A 150 -25.77 3.13 -6.39
C SER A 150 -27.00 2.95 -7.29
N ALA A 151 -26.84 2.45 -8.51
CA ALA A 151 -27.95 2.14 -9.41
C ALA A 151 -28.46 0.69 -9.25
N ALA A 152 -27.72 -0.17 -8.56
CA ALA A 152 -28.14 -1.52 -8.23
C ALA A 152 -29.12 -1.46 -7.05
N ASN A 153 -30.40 -1.72 -7.31
CA ASN A 153 -31.47 -1.56 -6.32
C ASN A 153 -31.31 -2.46 -5.10
N ASP A 154 -30.65 -3.60 -5.27
CA ASP A 154 -30.51 -4.63 -4.23
C ASP A 154 -29.22 -4.45 -3.41
N VAL A 155 -28.36 -3.47 -3.74
CA VAL A 155 -27.13 -3.16 -2.99
C VAL A 155 -27.41 -2.04 -2.00
N THR A 156 -27.34 -2.32 -0.70
CA THR A 156 -27.62 -1.34 0.36
C THR A 156 -26.36 -0.67 0.88
N ARG A 157 -25.25 -1.41 0.93
CA ARG A 157 -23.93 -0.96 1.40
C ARG A 157 -22.84 -1.59 0.54
N TRP A 158 -21.72 -0.90 0.44
CA TRP A 158 -20.54 -1.47 -0.19
C TRP A 158 -19.26 -0.80 0.32
N GLU A 159 -18.21 -1.59 0.41
CA GLU A 159 -16.87 -1.14 0.75
C GLU A 159 -15.86 -1.76 -0.22
N TYR A 160 -14.61 -1.27 -0.20
CA TYR A 160 -13.56 -1.85 -1.03
C TYR A 160 -12.17 -1.80 -0.39
N ALA A 161 -11.32 -2.71 -0.86
CA ALA A 161 -9.88 -2.71 -0.68
C ALA A 161 -9.17 -2.74 -2.05
N ILE A 162 -8.05 -2.04 -2.18
CA ILE A 162 -7.21 -2.03 -3.37
C ILE A 162 -5.85 -2.61 -2.99
N VAL A 163 -5.38 -3.54 -3.81
CA VAL A 163 -4.12 -4.22 -3.65
C VAL A 163 -3.32 -4.05 -4.94
N THR A 164 -2.06 -3.64 -4.84
CA THR A 164 -1.13 -3.65 -5.96
C THR A 164 -0.25 -4.89 -5.84
N GLU A 165 -0.27 -5.72 -6.85
CA GLU A 165 0.48 -6.97 -6.92
C GLU A 165 1.34 -6.97 -8.19
N HIS A 166 2.32 -7.87 -8.28
CA HIS A 166 3.12 -8.08 -9.48
C HIS A 166 2.55 -9.21 -10.35
N HIS A 167 2.60 -9.02 -11.66
CA HIS A 167 2.57 -10.15 -12.58
C HIS A 167 3.91 -10.90 -12.55
N ALA A 168 3.97 -12.12 -13.10
CA ALA A 168 5.20 -12.92 -13.22
C ALA A 168 6.37 -12.19 -13.94
N ASN A 169 6.07 -11.12 -14.68
CA ASN A 169 7.07 -10.27 -15.32
C ASN A 169 7.56 -9.11 -14.42
N GLY A 170 7.00 -8.88 -13.23
CA GLY A 170 7.36 -7.82 -12.29
C GLY A 170 6.71 -6.44 -12.55
N TYR A 171 5.81 -6.32 -13.52
CA TYR A 171 4.96 -5.14 -13.65
C TYR A 171 3.78 -5.23 -12.70
N GLY A 172 3.35 -4.09 -12.18
CA GLY A 172 2.26 -4.05 -11.21
C GLY A 172 0.89 -3.98 -11.85
N HIS A 173 -0.05 -4.74 -11.32
CA HIS A 173 -1.49 -4.62 -11.58
C HIS A 173 -2.21 -4.29 -10.28
N ILE A 174 -3.50 -3.95 -10.36
CA ILE A 174 -4.32 -3.74 -9.16
C ILE A 174 -5.47 -4.75 -9.09
N HIS A 175 -5.65 -5.30 -7.91
CA HIS A 175 -6.84 -6.02 -7.49
C HIS A 175 -7.71 -5.07 -6.67
N VAL A 176 -9.00 -5.02 -6.98
CA VAL A 176 -9.99 -4.29 -6.18
C VAL A 176 -10.98 -5.31 -5.65
N ALA A 177 -10.86 -5.62 -4.35
CA ALA A 177 -11.85 -6.39 -3.63
C ALA A 177 -13.00 -5.46 -3.25
N VAL A 178 -14.19 -5.70 -3.77
CA VAL A 178 -15.41 -4.96 -3.46
C VAL A 178 -16.32 -5.86 -2.64
N PHE A 179 -16.74 -5.38 -1.48
CA PHE A 179 -17.68 -6.05 -0.59
C PHE A 179 -19.03 -5.38 -0.78
N THR A 180 -20.08 -6.13 -1.08
CA THR A 180 -21.43 -5.59 -1.22
C THR A 180 -22.40 -6.32 -0.30
N ASP A 181 -23.31 -5.55 0.30
CA ASP A 181 -24.49 -6.07 0.98
C ASP A 181 -25.64 -6.11 -0.02
N GLY A 182 -25.85 -7.27 -0.62
CA GLY A 182 -26.79 -7.53 -1.70
C GLY A 182 -26.17 -8.15 -2.94
N PRO A 183 -26.99 -8.83 -3.76
CA PRO A 183 -26.54 -9.55 -4.94
C PRO A 183 -26.04 -8.61 -6.03
N VAL A 184 -24.94 -9.01 -6.65
CA VAL A 184 -24.35 -8.37 -7.83
C VAL A 184 -23.93 -9.43 -8.84
N ASP A 185 -23.79 -9.03 -10.11
CA ASP A 185 -23.23 -9.86 -11.16
C ASP A 185 -22.00 -9.21 -11.79
N GLN A 186 -21.29 -9.95 -12.66
CA GLN A 186 -20.10 -9.42 -13.33
C GLN A 186 -20.42 -8.17 -14.18
N GLU A 187 -21.62 -8.13 -14.79
CA GLU A 187 -22.09 -7.03 -15.64
C GLU A 187 -22.22 -5.71 -14.87
N THR A 188 -22.60 -5.77 -13.58
CA THR A 188 -22.68 -4.63 -12.67
C THR A 188 -21.36 -3.83 -12.66
N PHE A 189 -20.23 -4.51 -12.82
CA PHE A 189 -18.89 -3.92 -12.78
C PHE A 189 -18.35 -3.51 -14.16
N ARG A 190 -19.07 -3.80 -15.26
CA ARG A 190 -18.67 -3.39 -16.62
C ARG A 190 -18.37 -1.89 -16.73
N PRO A 191 -19.15 -0.97 -16.14
CA PRO A 191 -18.83 0.46 -16.20
C PRO A 191 -17.49 0.82 -15.55
N ALA A 192 -17.10 0.13 -14.47
CA ALA A 192 -15.83 0.31 -13.78
C ALA A 192 -14.66 -0.20 -14.63
N VAL A 193 -14.78 -1.39 -15.21
CA VAL A 193 -13.78 -1.95 -16.16
C VAL A 193 -13.61 -1.04 -17.38
N ASN A 194 -14.72 -0.60 -17.97
CA ASN A 194 -14.69 0.34 -19.10
C ASN A 194 -14.06 1.69 -18.71
N ALA A 195 -14.25 2.15 -17.47
CA ALA A 195 -13.58 3.35 -16.98
C ALA A 195 -12.07 3.15 -16.88
N HIS A 196 -11.60 1.97 -16.49
CA HIS A 196 -10.17 1.64 -16.50
C HIS A 196 -9.60 1.75 -17.91
N VAL A 197 -10.19 1.04 -18.88
CA VAL A 197 -9.74 1.05 -20.29
C VAL A 197 -9.74 2.46 -20.89
N ARG A 198 -10.73 3.30 -20.55
CA ARG A 198 -10.78 4.70 -21.01
C ARG A 198 -9.77 5.63 -20.35
N LYS A 199 -9.27 5.30 -19.14
CA LYS A 199 -8.41 6.19 -18.33
C LYS A 199 -6.97 5.73 -18.24
N CYS A 200 -6.70 4.47 -18.53
CA CYS A 200 -5.37 3.89 -18.59
C CYS A 200 -5.02 3.68 -20.06
N ASP A 201 -4.19 4.57 -20.64
CA ASP A 201 -3.85 4.52 -22.07
C ASP A 201 -3.23 3.19 -22.50
N ILE A 202 -2.62 2.45 -21.57
CA ILE A 202 -2.03 1.14 -21.83
C ILE A 202 -2.97 -0.04 -21.57
N ALA A 203 -4.19 0.18 -21.11
CA ALA A 203 -5.18 -0.88 -20.91
C ALA A 203 -5.93 -1.16 -22.21
N GLY A 204 -5.82 -2.39 -22.72
CA GLY A 204 -6.54 -2.82 -23.92
C GLY A 204 -7.85 -3.51 -23.57
N ALA A 205 -8.91 -3.24 -24.34
CA ALA A 205 -10.23 -3.85 -24.12
C ALA A 205 -10.21 -5.38 -24.23
N GLU A 206 -9.35 -5.94 -25.08
CA GLU A 206 -9.18 -7.39 -25.24
C GLU A 206 -8.76 -8.06 -23.92
N ALA A 207 -7.85 -7.43 -23.16
CA ALA A 207 -7.38 -7.93 -21.87
C ALA A 207 -8.33 -7.61 -20.70
N HIS A 208 -9.45 -6.93 -20.96
CA HIS A 208 -10.40 -6.45 -19.95
C HIS A 208 -11.83 -6.89 -20.28
N GLN A 209 -11.98 -8.16 -20.67
CA GLN A 209 -13.31 -8.77 -20.80
C GLN A 209 -13.93 -8.95 -19.41
N VAL A 210 -15.18 -8.52 -19.25
CA VAL A 210 -15.89 -8.62 -17.97
C VAL A 210 -16.25 -10.06 -17.64
N THR A 211 -16.66 -10.82 -18.67
CA THR A 211 -17.18 -12.18 -18.54
C THR A 211 -16.38 -13.18 -19.37
N GLY A 212 -16.44 -14.45 -19.01
CA GLY A 212 -15.83 -15.56 -19.76
C GLY A 212 -14.54 -16.07 -19.12
N ASP A 213 -13.90 -17.04 -19.78
CA ASP A 213 -12.63 -17.61 -19.34
C ASP A 213 -11.53 -16.53 -19.39
N GLY A 214 -10.89 -16.27 -18.25
CA GLY A 214 -9.94 -15.17 -18.08
C GLY A 214 -10.59 -13.78 -17.94
N GLY A 215 -11.88 -13.69 -17.61
CA GLY A 215 -12.54 -12.41 -17.30
C GLY A 215 -11.90 -11.68 -16.12
N VAL A 216 -11.93 -10.35 -16.14
CA VAL A 216 -11.31 -9.51 -15.10
C VAL A 216 -12.18 -9.28 -13.87
N VAL A 217 -13.40 -9.82 -13.86
CA VAL A 217 -14.36 -9.71 -12.76
C VAL A 217 -14.73 -11.12 -12.28
N SER A 218 -14.42 -11.43 -11.02
CA SER A 218 -14.98 -12.59 -10.33
C SER A 218 -15.93 -12.13 -9.23
N VAL A 219 -17.10 -12.76 -9.14
CA VAL A 219 -18.11 -12.47 -8.12
C VAL A 219 -18.40 -13.76 -7.38
N SER A 220 -18.36 -13.70 -6.05
CA SER A 220 -18.65 -14.83 -5.18
C SER A 220 -19.52 -14.37 -4.02
N ARG A 221 -20.52 -15.17 -3.68
CA ARG A 221 -21.26 -14.99 -2.43
C ARG A 221 -20.40 -15.46 -1.27
N VAL A 222 -20.42 -14.75 -0.15
CA VAL A 222 -19.72 -15.17 1.06
C VAL A 222 -20.68 -16.01 1.90
N ASN A 223 -20.24 -17.22 2.26
CA ASN A 223 -21.00 -18.14 3.10
C ASN A 223 -20.09 -18.64 4.23
N PRO A 224 -20.10 -18.00 5.41
CA PRO A 224 -19.20 -18.37 6.50
C PRO A 224 -19.46 -19.77 7.07
N ASP A 225 -20.63 -20.36 6.77
CA ASP A 225 -21.01 -21.71 7.18
C ASP A 225 -20.61 -22.80 6.14
N LEU A 226 -19.96 -22.40 5.04
CA LEU A 226 -19.47 -23.34 4.03
C LEU A 226 -18.40 -24.26 4.62
N ASP A 227 -18.59 -25.58 4.45
CA ASP A 227 -17.62 -26.58 4.88
C ASP A 227 -16.30 -26.39 4.10
N PRO A 228 -15.13 -26.33 4.78
CA PRO A 228 -13.83 -26.28 4.12
C PRO A 228 -13.59 -27.35 3.06
N ASP A 229 -14.18 -28.54 3.21
CA ASP A 229 -14.07 -29.63 2.23
C ASP A 229 -14.81 -29.33 0.91
N ASP A 230 -15.75 -28.37 0.92
CA ASP A 230 -16.57 -27.97 -0.24
C ASP A 230 -16.05 -26.70 -0.95
N TYR A 231 -14.93 -26.11 -0.51
CA TYR A 231 -14.39 -24.87 -1.08
C TYR A 231 -14.09 -24.98 -2.58
N ASP A 232 -13.39 -26.04 -3.01
CA ASP A 232 -12.90 -26.22 -4.39
C ASP A 232 -14.02 -26.52 -5.42
N GLY A 233 -15.25 -26.78 -4.96
CA GLY A 233 -16.40 -27.12 -5.80
C GLY A 233 -17.53 -26.10 -5.78
N SER A 234 -17.45 -25.07 -4.93
CA SER A 234 -18.51 -24.09 -4.75
C SER A 234 -18.22 -22.78 -5.50
N ASN A 235 -19.27 -22.05 -5.87
CA ASN A 235 -19.16 -20.65 -6.33
C ASN A 235 -19.21 -19.66 -5.14
N GLU A 236 -19.05 -20.17 -3.92
CA GLU A 236 -19.14 -19.43 -2.67
C GLU A 236 -17.76 -19.35 -2.01
N VAL A 237 -17.55 -18.34 -1.17
CA VAL A 237 -16.30 -18.16 -0.42
C VAL A 237 -16.61 -18.34 1.06
N GLY A 238 -16.03 -19.38 1.67
CA GLY A 238 -16.18 -19.66 3.10
C GLY A 238 -15.22 -18.89 4.00
N ASN A 239 -14.07 -18.48 3.46
CA ASN A 239 -13.08 -17.68 4.19
C ASN A 239 -12.59 -16.53 3.30
N LEU A 240 -13.24 -15.38 3.47
CA LEU A 240 -13.00 -14.17 2.69
C LEU A 240 -11.59 -13.61 2.93
N GLY A 241 -11.12 -13.72 4.18
CA GLY A 241 -9.79 -13.31 4.57
C GLY A 241 -8.71 -14.04 3.81
N SER A 242 -8.78 -15.37 3.74
CA SER A 242 -7.85 -16.19 2.96
C SER A 242 -7.94 -15.87 1.47
N TYR A 243 -9.16 -15.76 0.92
CA TYR A 243 -9.38 -15.41 -0.48
C TYR A 243 -8.72 -14.07 -0.87
N ILE A 244 -8.81 -13.04 -0.03
CA ILE A 244 -8.19 -11.73 -0.30
C ILE A 244 -6.69 -11.72 0.07
N ALA A 245 -6.29 -12.50 1.07
CA ALA A 245 -4.91 -12.59 1.52
C ALA A 245 -3.97 -13.15 0.45
N GLU A 246 -4.44 -14.09 -0.37
CA GLU A 246 -3.68 -14.59 -1.52
C GLU A 246 -3.23 -13.43 -2.42
N TYR A 247 -4.14 -12.54 -2.80
CA TYR A 247 -3.84 -11.36 -3.63
C TYR A 247 -2.95 -10.31 -2.95
N ILE A 248 -2.97 -10.24 -1.62
CA ILE A 248 -2.11 -9.32 -0.84
C ILE A 248 -0.69 -9.87 -0.69
N GLY A 249 -0.43 -11.07 -1.22
CA GLY A 249 0.79 -11.82 -0.95
C GLY A 249 0.93 -12.11 0.55
N ALA A 250 -0.22 -12.22 1.24
CA ALA A 250 -0.37 -12.53 2.66
C ALA A 250 -0.32 -14.02 3.00
N GLY A 251 -0.45 -14.88 1.99
CA GLY A 251 -0.26 -16.33 2.11
C GLY A 251 1.14 -16.76 2.57
N ASP A 252 1.20 -18.02 3.01
CA ASP A 252 2.36 -18.66 3.66
C ASP A 252 3.60 -18.79 2.77
N ASP A 253 3.47 -18.62 1.45
CA ASP A 253 4.54 -18.89 0.48
C ASP A 253 5.65 -17.83 0.43
N GLY A 254 5.46 -16.69 1.09
CA GLY A 254 6.42 -15.61 1.08
C GLY A 254 7.28 -15.60 2.35
N GLY A 255 8.45 -16.25 2.32
CA GLY A 255 9.47 -16.17 3.37
C GLY A 255 10.03 -14.75 3.58
N ASP A 256 11.31 -14.65 3.94
CA ASP A 256 11.99 -13.34 3.98
C ASP A 256 11.87 -12.65 2.61
N LEU A 257 11.81 -11.31 2.59
CA LEU A 257 11.78 -10.55 1.34
C LEU A 257 12.90 -11.00 0.38
N LEU A 258 14.11 -11.27 0.90
CA LEU A 258 15.28 -11.62 0.10
C LEU A 258 15.17 -12.99 -0.59
N ASP A 259 14.28 -13.87 -0.11
CA ASP A 259 14.04 -15.20 -0.70
C ASP A 259 12.99 -15.17 -1.81
N ARG A 260 12.38 -14.00 -2.06
CA ARG A 260 11.29 -13.86 -3.03
C ARG A 260 11.79 -13.80 -4.46
N GLU A 261 10.90 -14.15 -5.37
CA GLU A 261 11.21 -14.12 -6.80
C GLU A 261 11.54 -12.70 -7.30
N LEU A 262 12.37 -12.64 -8.33
CA LEU A 262 12.89 -11.37 -8.86
C LEU A 262 11.77 -10.43 -9.33
N SER A 263 10.70 -10.97 -9.92
CA SER A 263 9.51 -10.21 -10.34
C SER A 263 8.86 -9.46 -9.19
N GLU A 264 8.69 -10.10 -8.03
CA GLU A 264 8.16 -9.47 -6.84
C GLU A 264 9.11 -8.38 -6.32
N LEU A 265 10.41 -8.67 -6.27
CA LEU A 265 11.42 -7.72 -5.81
C LEU A 265 11.46 -6.45 -6.68
N ILE A 266 11.35 -6.61 -8.00
CA ILE A 266 11.25 -5.50 -8.96
C ILE A 266 10.03 -4.64 -8.67
N HIS A 267 8.86 -5.26 -8.51
CA HIS A 267 7.62 -4.54 -8.26
C HIS A 267 7.68 -3.77 -6.93
N ARG A 268 8.18 -4.43 -5.88
CA ARG A 268 8.37 -3.79 -4.57
C ARG A 268 9.37 -2.64 -4.62
N ALA A 269 10.46 -2.77 -5.36
CA ALA A 269 11.40 -1.68 -5.58
C ALA A 269 10.75 -0.49 -6.31
N ALA A 270 9.86 -0.74 -7.29
CA ALA A 270 9.09 0.32 -7.94
C ALA A 270 8.15 1.02 -6.95
N CYS A 271 7.39 0.26 -6.16
CA CYS A 271 6.50 0.81 -5.13
C CYS A 271 7.27 1.61 -4.07
N TRP A 272 8.42 1.11 -3.62
CA TRP A 272 9.31 1.79 -2.69
C TRP A 272 9.82 3.11 -3.27
N ALA A 273 10.34 3.09 -4.49
CA ALA A 273 10.92 4.26 -5.15
C ALA A 273 9.89 5.36 -5.45
N THR A 274 8.62 5.01 -5.66
CA THR A 274 7.54 5.97 -5.95
C THR A 274 6.64 6.28 -4.75
N GLY A 275 6.85 5.63 -3.61
CA GLY A 275 5.96 5.73 -2.44
C GLY A 275 4.56 5.17 -2.69
N THR A 276 4.42 4.24 -3.65
CA THR A 276 3.11 3.64 -3.94
C THR A 276 2.72 2.70 -2.81
N GLN A 277 1.65 3.07 -2.09
CA GLN A 277 1.01 2.17 -1.13
C GLN A 277 0.46 0.94 -1.83
N ARG A 278 0.87 -0.24 -1.36
CA ARG A 278 0.47 -1.53 -1.94
C ARG A 278 -0.91 -2.01 -1.53
N VAL A 279 -1.40 -1.62 -0.36
CA VAL A 279 -2.75 -1.97 0.10
C VAL A 279 -3.42 -0.70 0.60
N ARG A 280 -4.67 -0.50 0.22
CA ARG A 280 -5.52 0.62 0.65
C ARG A 280 -6.92 0.12 0.92
N PHE A 281 -7.53 0.62 1.98
CA PHE A 281 -8.92 0.37 2.31
C PHE A 281 -9.73 1.65 2.08
N SER A 282 -10.98 1.48 1.68
CA SER A 282 -12.00 2.53 1.69
C SER A 282 -12.23 3.08 3.10
N THR A 283 -12.83 4.27 3.21
CA THR A 283 -13.08 4.88 4.52
C THR A 283 -13.94 3.98 5.40
N GLY A 284 -15.08 3.47 4.89
CA GLY A 284 -15.93 2.58 5.66
C GLY A 284 -15.27 1.23 5.95
N ALA A 285 -14.45 0.68 5.04
CA ALA A 285 -13.64 -0.49 5.38
C ALA A 285 -12.65 -0.23 6.53
N ASN A 286 -12.06 0.97 6.64
CA ASN A 286 -11.23 1.28 7.82
C ASN A 286 -12.08 1.41 9.08
N GLU A 287 -13.26 2.02 9.01
CA GLU A 287 -14.19 2.12 10.14
C GLU A 287 -14.59 0.73 10.65
N LEU A 288 -14.97 -0.19 9.76
CA LEU A 288 -15.26 -1.59 10.12
C LEU A 288 -14.04 -2.29 10.75
N ILE A 289 -12.82 -2.04 10.26
CA ILE A 289 -11.61 -2.61 10.86
C ILE A 289 -11.39 -2.06 12.27
N ASP A 290 -11.59 -0.77 12.46
CA ASP A 290 -11.37 -0.11 13.74
C ASP A 290 -12.44 -0.51 14.77
N ASP A 291 -13.69 -0.72 14.35
CA ASP A 291 -14.77 -1.25 15.21
C ASP A 291 -14.42 -2.63 15.78
N ASP A 292 -13.88 -3.55 14.96
CA ASP A 292 -13.42 -4.87 15.43
C ASP A 292 -12.28 -4.77 16.45
N LEU A 293 -11.36 -3.80 16.25
CA LEU A 293 -10.22 -3.59 17.15
C LEU A 293 -10.63 -2.93 18.47
N ALA A 294 -11.66 -2.07 18.45
CA ALA A 294 -12.19 -1.41 19.64
C ALA A 294 -13.00 -2.34 20.56
N GLU A 295 -13.43 -3.51 20.06
CA GLU A 295 -14.08 -4.55 20.87
C GLU A 295 -13.09 -5.30 21.79
N GLU A 296 -11.77 -5.14 21.61
CA GLU A 296 -10.77 -5.60 22.58
C GLU A 296 -10.62 -4.56 23.72
N PRO A 297 -10.74 -4.96 25.00
CA PRO A 297 -10.74 -4.01 26.11
C PRO A 297 -9.40 -3.27 26.19
N ASP A 298 -9.48 -1.94 26.15
CA ASP A 298 -8.39 -1.03 26.53
C ASP A 298 -7.77 -1.53 27.84
N THR A 299 -6.51 -1.90 27.80
CA THR A 299 -5.71 -1.88 29.01
C THR A 299 -5.63 -0.43 29.46
N ASP A 300 -5.88 -0.20 30.74
CA ASP A 300 -5.85 1.12 31.39
C ASP A 300 -4.41 1.66 31.38
N ASP A 301 -4.01 2.24 30.24
CA ASP A 301 -2.72 2.89 30.04
C ASP A 301 -2.78 4.26 30.73
N GLY A 302 -2.69 4.26 32.07
CA GLY A 302 -2.93 5.42 32.92
C GLY A 302 -2.34 6.73 32.38
N GLU A 303 -3.21 7.72 32.15
CA GLU A 303 -2.82 9.04 31.64
C GLU A 303 -1.78 9.72 32.56
N PRO A 304 -0.85 10.51 32.00
CA PRO A 304 0.13 11.25 32.78
C PRO A 304 -0.56 12.28 33.68
N ILE A 305 -0.26 12.24 34.98
CA ILE A 305 -0.82 13.13 36.00
C ILE A 305 0.20 14.20 36.33
N LEU A 306 -0.16 15.47 36.08
CA LEU A 306 0.64 16.61 36.50
C LEU A 306 0.42 16.90 37.98
N VAL A 307 1.44 16.67 38.81
CA VAL A 307 1.43 16.96 40.24
C VAL A 307 2.22 18.24 40.50
N PRO A 308 1.62 19.30 41.07
CA PRO A 308 2.36 20.52 41.41
C PRO A 308 3.50 20.24 42.39
N ARG A 309 4.68 20.81 42.13
CA ARG A 309 5.82 20.74 43.05
C ARG A 309 5.68 21.84 44.11
N PRO A 310 5.43 21.51 45.39
CA PRO A 310 5.20 22.52 46.42
C PRO A 310 6.44 23.38 46.73
N GLU A 311 7.62 22.88 46.38
CA GLU A 311 8.92 23.51 46.66
C GLU A 311 9.47 24.31 45.47
N PHE A 312 8.76 24.38 44.34
CA PHE A 312 9.21 25.09 43.15
C PHE A 312 9.33 26.59 43.42
N ASP A 313 10.53 27.13 43.25
CA ASP A 313 10.80 28.56 43.34
C ASP A 313 11.04 29.12 41.92
N PRO A 314 10.09 29.90 41.36
CA PRO A 314 10.21 30.45 40.01
C PRO A 314 11.42 31.37 39.82
N ASP A 315 11.98 31.91 40.90
CA ASP A 315 13.16 32.78 40.85
C ASP A 315 14.49 31.99 40.89
N ALA A 316 14.46 30.73 41.32
CA ALA A 316 15.64 29.86 41.43
C ALA A 316 15.68 28.73 40.38
N ASP A 317 14.53 28.22 39.94
CA ASP A 317 14.39 26.94 39.22
C ASP A 317 14.15 27.03 37.70
N ASP A 318 14.43 28.19 37.08
CA ASP A 318 14.33 28.46 35.63
C ASP A 318 12.90 28.27 35.03
N PRO A 319 12.10 29.34 34.92
CA PRO A 319 10.70 29.28 34.46
C PRO A 319 10.51 28.98 32.97
N GLY A 320 11.58 28.71 32.21
CA GLY A 320 11.55 28.46 30.76
C GLY A 320 11.39 27.00 30.32
N ALA A 321 11.60 26.03 31.21
CA ALA A 321 11.56 24.61 30.86
C ALA A 321 10.12 24.07 30.87
N THR A 322 9.57 23.75 29.70
CA THR A 322 8.21 23.20 29.58
C THR A 322 8.12 21.70 29.90
N VAL A 323 9.25 20.97 29.95
CA VAL A 323 9.34 19.60 30.43
C VAL A 323 10.82 19.28 30.78
N GLY A 324 11.11 18.94 32.04
CA GLY A 324 12.48 18.62 32.52
C GLY A 324 12.75 19.02 33.98
N TYR A 325 13.98 18.76 34.46
CA TYR A 325 14.47 19.18 35.78
C TYR A 325 14.38 20.71 35.91
N GLY A 326 13.31 21.19 36.55
CA GLY A 326 13.00 22.63 36.72
C GLY A 326 11.52 23.00 36.50
N ALA A 327 10.66 22.07 36.05
CA ALA A 327 9.24 22.40 35.86
C ALA A 327 8.47 22.61 37.19
N PRO A 328 7.42 23.47 37.21
CA PRO A 328 6.54 23.68 38.37
C PRO A 328 5.67 22.48 38.73
N HIS A 329 5.69 21.45 37.89
CA HIS A 329 4.96 20.21 38.05
C HIS A 329 5.92 19.04 37.86
N GLU A 330 5.68 17.97 38.62
CA GLU A 330 6.23 16.65 38.35
C GLU A 330 5.19 15.85 37.56
N VAL A 331 5.62 15.17 36.51
CA VAL A 331 4.76 14.25 35.77
C VAL A 331 4.80 12.92 36.52
N MET A 332 3.72 12.56 37.20
CA MET A 332 3.52 11.20 37.68
C MET A 332 2.92 10.36 36.55
N ASN A 333 3.33 9.10 36.44
CA ASN A 333 3.08 8.27 35.25
C ASN A 333 3.64 8.95 33.99
N GLU A 334 4.94 9.29 33.96
CA GLU A 334 5.59 9.57 32.68
C GLU A 334 5.38 8.34 31.81
N GLY A 335 4.42 8.44 30.88
CA GLY A 335 4.17 7.40 29.91
C GLY A 335 5.44 7.11 29.11
N TRP A 336 5.37 6.10 28.27
CA TRP A 336 6.48 5.74 27.40
C TRP A 336 6.99 6.94 26.60
N THR A 337 8.29 7.21 26.65
CA THR A 337 8.93 8.25 25.82
C THR A 337 9.82 7.62 24.76
N LEU A 338 9.81 8.18 23.55
CA LEU A 338 10.68 7.72 22.46
C LEU A 338 12.08 8.32 22.66
N ASP A 339 13.06 7.45 22.93
CA ASP A 339 14.48 7.78 23.17
C ASP A 339 15.26 7.95 21.84
N GLY A 340 14.84 7.24 20.79
CA GLY A 340 15.41 7.38 19.45
C GLY A 340 15.22 6.15 18.56
N ILE A 341 15.94 6.11 17.44
CA ILE A 341 16.07 4.93 16.57
C ILE A 341 17.48 4.39 16.73
N GLY A 342 17.62 3.14 17.16
CA GLY A 342 18.91 2.49 17.33
C GLY A 342 19.25 1.53 16.19
N THR A 343 20.55 1.27 16.01
CA THR A 343 21.08 0.11 15.27
C THR A 343 22.16 -0.53 16.12
N VAL A 344 22.20 -1.86 16.16
CA VAL A 344 23.23 -2.60 16.88
C VAL A 344 24.12 -3.32 15.88
N ASP A 345 25.43 -3.13 16.02
CA ASP A 345 26.46 -3.86 15.29
C ASP A 345 27.52 -4.43 16.24
N GLU A 346 28.67 -4.83 15.69
CA GLU A 346 29.79 -5.40 16.43
C GLU A 346 30.49 -4.39 17.35
N ASP A 347 30.40 -3.10 17.01
CA ASP A 347 31.12 -1.99 17.64
C ASP A 347 30.27 -1.26 18.69
N GLY A 348 28.94 -1.43 18.67
CA GLY A 348 28.05 -0.93 19.71
C GLY A 348 26.63 -0.66 19.22
N GLU A 349 25.98 0.30 19.87
CA GLU A 349 24.66 0.77 19.45
C GLU A 349 24.74 2.25 19.07
N ASP A 350 24.51 2.54 17.80
CA ASP A 350 24.31 3.91 17.31
C ASP A 350 22.87 4.33 17.54
N VAL A 351 22.66 5.60 17.92
CA VAL A 351 21.35 6.18 18.19
C VAL A 351 21.12 7.41 17.33
N PHE A 352 20.03 7.40 16.58
CA PHE A 352 19.58 8.47 15.71
C PHE A 352 18.36 9.18 16.29
N ASP A 353 18.34 10.51 16.14
CA ASP A 353 17.21 11.35 16.49
C ASP A 353 16.09 11.19 15.44
N PRO A 354 14.86 10.79 15.82
CA PRO A 354 13.73 10.67 14.90
C PRO A 354 13.28 12.01 14.31
N GLY A 355 13.72 13.14 14.87
CA GLY A 355 13.34 14.49 14.46
C GLY A 355 13.92 14.96 13.13
N HIS A 356 14.92 14.27 12.57
CA HIS A 356 15.56 14.68 11.31
C HIS A 356 15.68 13.50 10.34
N GLU A 357 15.29 13.78 9.08
CA GLU A 357 15.43 12.93 7.88
C GLU A 357 14.26 11.98 7.57
N GLY A 358 13.13 12.58 7.15
CA GLY A 358 12.13 11.87 6.34
C GLY A 358 12.65 11.56 4.93
N VAL A 359 11.95 10.69 4.21
CA VAL A 359 12.29 10.33 2.81
C VAL A 359 12.39 11.59 1.94
N ILE A 360 13.56 11.79 1.32
CA ILE A 360 13.80 12.88 0.37
C ILE A 360 13.24 12.48 -1.01
N TRP A 361 12.37 13.34 -1.54
CA TRP A 361 11.71 13.13 -2.82
C TRP A 361 12.25 14.10 -3.88
N MET A 362 12.74 13.53 -4.99
CA MET A 362 13.35 14.26 -6.09
C MET A 362 12.45 14.26 -7.32
N ASN A 363 12.34 15.42 -7.97
CA ASN A 363 11.78 15.50 -9.32
C ASN A 363 12.83 15.02 -10.33
N ILE A 364 12.39 14.40 -11.42
CA ILE A 364 13.24 14.04 -12.55
C ILE A 364 12.87 14.87 -13.79
N ASP A 365 13.83 15.05 -14.69
CA ASP A 365 13.58 15.67 -15.99
C ASP A 365 12.59 14.85 -16.82
N ASP A 366 11.74 15.53 -17.59
CA ASP A 366 10.80 14.87 -18.48
C ASP A 366 11.52 14.23 -19.67
N ALA A 367 11.43 12.91 -19.74
CA ALA A 367 12.02 12.10 -20.80
C ALA A 367 10.99 11.17 -21.44
N ARG A 368 9.68 11.50 -21.36
CA ARG A 368 8.57 10.72 -21.94
C ARG A 368 8.76 10.32 -23.41
N HIS A 369 9.48 11.13 -24.19
CA HIS A 369 9.81 10.82 -25.58
C HIS A 369 10.68 9.56 -25.75
N LEU A 370 11.39 9.11 -24.70
CA LEU A 370 12.22 7.89 -24.71
C LEU A 370 11.44 6.61 -24.34
N ASP A 371 10.29 6.75 -23.66
CA ASP A 371 9.40 5.64 -23.28
C ASP A 371 7.92 6.03 -23.47
N PRO A 372 7.50 6.29 -24.72
CA PRO A 372 6.12 6.66 -25.00
C PRO A 372 5.15 5.51 -24.65
N PRO A 373 3.98 5.79 -24.05
CA PRO A 373 2.98 4.76 -23.76
C PRO A 373 2.51 4.07 -25.05
N ASN A 374 2.35 2.75 -25.03
CA ASN A 374 1.69 2.02 -26.12
C ASN A 374 0.18 2.18 -25.98
N ILE A 375 -0.37 3.25 -26.58
CA ILE A 375 -1.80 3.57 -26.49
C ILE A 375 -2.60 2.43 -27.10
N GLN A 376 -3.40 1.77 -26.26
CA GLN A 376 -4.27 0.68 -26.68
C GLN A 376 -5.54 1.22 -27.35
N PRO A 377 -6.13 0.46 -28.29
CA PRO A 377 -7.38 0.87 -28.92
C PRO A 377 -8.48 1.03 -27.87
N PRO A 378 -9.38 2.01 -28.03
CA PRO A 378 -10.53 2.16 -27.14
C PRO A 378 -11.42 0.91 -27.20
N PRO A 379 -12.32 0.71 -26.22
CA PRO A 379 -13.31 -0.35 -26.29
C PRO A 379 -14.07 -0.23 -27.60
N LEU A 380 -14.24 -1.35 -28.32
CA LEU A 380 -15.15 -1.38 -29.46
C LEU A 380 -16.54 -0.97 -28.93
N THR A 381 -17.01 0.21 -29.36
CA THR A 381 -18.39 0.61 -29.14
C THR A 381 -19.26 -0.26 -30.04
N SER A 382 -19.70 -1.41 -29.54
CA SER A 382 -20.72 -2.21 -30.20
C SER A 382 -21.75 -2.64 -29.18
N TYR A 383 -22.77 -1.82 -28.99
CA TYR A 383 -24.17 -2.22 -28.78
C TYR A 383 -25.04 -0.99 -29.10
N ASP A 384 -25.32 -0.80 -30.40
CA ASP A 384 -26.59 -0.21 -30.85
C ASP A 384 -27.62 -1.34 -30.96
#